data_AF-A0A109PKP0-F1
#
_entry.id   AF-A0A109PKP0-F1
#
_cell.length_a   1.000
_cell.length_b   1.000
_cell.length_c   1.000
_cell.angle_alpha   90.00
_cell.angle_beta   90.00
_cell.angle_gamma   90.00
#
_symmetry.space_group_name_H-M   'P 1'
#
loop_
_entity.id
_entity.type
_entity.pdbx_description
1 polymer ?
#
loop_
_entity_poly.entity_id
_entity_poly.type
_entity_poly.pdbx_seq_one_letter_code
_entity_poly.pdbx_strand_id
1 'polypeptide(L)'
;WVQLSTGDMFRHHIKNETELGLLAKSYMDKGNLVPDEVTINMLKEELSKHKDAEGIIFDGFPRTTPQAEALDEIVKEILGHEIHATLALAVEDETLVQRILERGKTSGRSDDASEEIIRNRIKEYYNKTNP
;
A
#
# COMPACT_ATOMS: atom_id res chain seq x y z
N TRP A 1 3.66 8.94 -16.79
CA TRP A 1 3.61 8.77 -15.32
C TRP A 1 2.90 7.47 -14.98
N VAL A 2 3.48 6.69 -14.07
CA VAL A 2 2.95 5.39 -13.61
C VAL A 2 2.58 5.52 -12.13
N GLN A 3 1.41 4.99 -11.76
CA GLN A 3 1.02 4.86 -10.35
C GLN A 3 1.23 3.42 -9.91
N LEU A 4 2.02 3.22 -8.86
CA LEU A 4 2.24 1.93 -8.22
C LEU A 4 1.53 1.90 -6.87
N SER A 5 0.35 1.30 -6.83
CA SER A 5 -0.45 1.15 -5.62
C SER A 5 -0.32 -0.27 -5.06
N THR A 6 0.40 -0.43 -3.95
CA THR A 6 0.62 -1.76 -3.32
C THR A 6 -0.71 -2.42 -2.93
N GLY A 7 -1.69 -1.63 -2.50
CA GLY A 7 -3.04 -2.13 -2.20
C GLY A 7 -3.75 -2.71 -3.43
N ASP A 8 -3.65 -2.06 -4.60
CA ASP A 8 -4.25 -2.58 -5.83
C ASP A 8 -3.49 -3.79 -6.37
N MET A 9 -2.15 -3.80 -6.25
CA MET A 9 -1.33 -4.96 -6.60
C MET A 9 -1.71 -6.18 -5.76
N PHE A 10 -1.80 -6.04 -4.43
CA PHE A 10 -2.26 -7.15 -3.58
C PHE A 10 -3.69 -7.58 -3.93
N ARG A 11 -4.62 -6.64 -4.15
CA ARG A 11 -5.98 -6.99 -4.60
C ARG A 11 -6.01 -7.72 -5.93
N HIS A 12 -5.12 -7.37 -6.87
CA HIS A 12 -4.95 -8.10 -8.12
C HIS A 12 -4.48 -9.54 -7.87
N HIS A 13 -3.45 -9.74 -7.03
CA HIS A 13 -2.98 -11.07 -6.65
C HIS A 13 -4.04 -11.90 -5.92
N ILE A 14 -4.83 -11.27 -5.03
CA ILE A 14 -5.96 -11.91 -4.33
C ILE A 14 -7.00 -12.39 -5.34
N LYS A 15 -7.38 -11.53 -6.31
CA LYS A 15 -8.37 -11.86 -7.34
C LYS A 15 -7.92 -13.03 -8.24
N ASN A 16 -6.62 -13.15 -8.48
CA ASN A 16 -6.05 -14.22 -9.28
C ASN A 16 -5.61 -15.44 -8.45
N GLU A 17 -5.93 -15.47 -7.16
CA GLU A 17 -5.65 -16.60 -6.25
C GLU A 17 -4.18 -17.05 -6.24
N THR A 18 -3.25 -16.10 -6.41
CA THR A 18 -1.81 -16.42 -6.37
C THR A 18 -1.37 -16.68 -4.92
N GLU A 19 -0.22 -17.35 -4.72
CA GLU A 19 0.32 -17.58 -3.37
C GLU A 19 0.50 -16.27 -2.59
N LEU A 20 1.06 -15.25 -3.25
CA LEU A 20 1.14 -13.88 -2.73
C LEU A 20 -0.23 -13.31 -2.35
N GLY A 21 -1.25 -13.56 -3.18
CA GLY A 21 -2.62 -13.12 -2.93
C GLY A 21 -3.23 -13.79 -1.71
N LEU A 22 -3.09 -15.10 -1.56
CA LEU A 22 -3.59 -15.85 -0.40
C LEU A 22 -2.93 -15.38 0.90
N LEU A 23 -1.61 -15.14 0.86
CA LEU A 23 -0.88 -14.58 1.99
C LEU A 23 -1.40 -13.18 2.34
N ALA A 24 -1.43 -12.27 1.36
CA ALA A 24 -1.87 -10.90 1.55
C ALA A 24 -3.31 -10.82 2.09
N LYS A 25 -4.21 -11.65 1.58
CA LYS A 25 -5.61 -11.75 2.02
C LYS A 25 -5.72 -11.95 3.55
N SER A 26 -4.89 -12.83 4.11
CA SER A 26 -4.93 -13.16 5.55
C SER A 26 -4.62 -11.98 6.48
N TYR A 27 -3.87 -10.98 5.99
CA TYR A 27 -3.56 -9.73 6.70
C TYR A 27 -4.59 -8.64 6.37
N MET A 28 -4.90 -8.46 5.08
CA MET A 28 -5.78 -7.39 4.60
C MET A 28 -7.22 -7.54 5.09
N ASP A 29 -7.76 -8.77 5.15
CA ASP A 29 -9.11 -9.02 5.66
C ASP A 29 -9.26 -8.61 7.15
N LYS A 30 -8.15 -8.45 7.87
CA LYS A 30 -8.10 -7.98 9.27
C LYS A 30 -7.72 -6.51 9.40
N GLY A 31 -7.47 -5.81 8.29
CA GLY A 31 -6.99 -4.43 8.29
C GLY A 31 -5.51 -4.27 8.68
N ASN A 32 -4.74 -5.36 8.68
CA ASN A 32 -3.31 -5.33 9.02
C ASN A 32 -2.45 -5.04 7.79
N LEU A 33 -1.22 -4.55 8.02
CA LEU A 33 -0.21 -4.47 6.96
C LEU A 33 0.31 -5.87 6.60
N VAL A 34 0.51 -6.10 5.30
CA VAL A 34 1.27 -7.25 4.80
C VAL A 34 2.74 -7.08 5.22
N PRO A 35 3.48 -8.15 5.56
CA PRO A 35 4.88 -8.04 5.98
C PRO A 35 5.75 -7.24 5.01
N ASP A 36 6.73 -6.51 5.57
CA ASP A 36 7.58 -5.58 4.82
C ASP A 36 8.32 -6.29 3.69
N GLU A 37 8.99 -7.41 3.98
CA GLU A 37 9.74 -8.20 2.98
C GLU A 37 8.88 -8.60 1.77
N VAL A 38 7.65 -9.05 2.04
CA VAL A 38 6.68 -9.45 1.00
C VAL A 38 6.31 -8.25 0.13
N THR A 39 6.05 -7.11 0.76
CA THR A 39 5.66 -5.88 0.06
C THR A 39 6.82 -5.28 -0.76
N ILE A 40 8.02 -5.30 -0.20
CA ILE A 40 9.26 -4.81 -0.82
C ILE A 40 9.58 -5.64 -2.07
N ASN A 41 9.56 -6.97 -1.98
CA ASN A 41 9.84 -7.86 -3.11
C ASN A 41 8.83 -7.66 -4.24
N MET A 42 7.54 -7.60 -3.90
CA MET A 42 6.47 -7.32 -4.87
C MET A 42 6.67 -5.98 -5.58
N LEU A 43 7.05 -4.92 -4.84
CA LEU A 43 7.29 -3.61 -5.43
C LEU A 43 8.54 -3.62 -6.33
N LYS A 44 9.60 -4.31 -5.93
CA LYS A 44 10.85 -4.42 -6.71
C LYS A 44 10.59 -5.05 -8.09
N GLU A 45 9.80 -6.12 -8.12
CA GLU A 45 9.39 -6.79 -9.35
C GLU A 45 8.55 -5.89 -10.25
N GLU A 46 7.60 -5.15 -9.68
CA GLU A 46 6.74 -4.25 -10.46
C GLU A 46 7.49 -3.04 -10.99
N LEU A 47 8.34 -2.41 -10.16
CA LEU A 47 9.14 -1.26 -10.56
C LEU A 47 10.05 -1.59 -11.75
N SER A 48 10.57 -2.82 -11.80
CA SER A 48 11.42 -3.31 -12.89
C SER A 48 10.73 -3.32 -14.26
N LYS A 49 9.40 -3.30 -14.29
CA LYS A 49 8.60 -3.26 -15.54
C LYS A 49 8.40 -1.84 -16.08
N HIS A 50 8.71 -0.81 -15.28
CA HIS A 50 8.43 0.59 -15.58
C HIS A 50 9.69 1.45 -15.62
N LYS A 51 10.84 0.89 -16.01
CA LYS A 51 12.13 1.59 -16.05
C LYS A 51 12.14 2.83 -16.96
N ASP A 52 11.36 2.78 -18.04
CA ASP A 52 11.28 3.86 -19.03
C ASP A 52 10.18 4.89 -18.69
N ALA A 53 9.57 4.80 -17.51
CA ALA A 53 8.52 5.73 -17.10
C ALA A 53 9.10 7.12 -16.82
N GLU A 54 8.46 8.17 -17.36
CA GLU A 54 8.82 9.58 -17.12
C GLU A 54 8.68 10.03 -15.66
N GLY A 55 7.97 9.26 -14.83
CA GLY A 55 7.69 9.59 -13.44
C GLY A 55 6.83 8.51 -12.80
N ILE A 56 7.02 8.31 -11.49
CA ILE A 56 6.36 7.25 -10.72
C ILE A 56 5.77 7.83 -9.45
N ILE A 57 4.53 7.45 -9.16
CA ILE A 57 3.84 7.74 -7.89
C ILE A 57 3.72 6.43 -7.13
N PHE A 58 4.37 6.37 -5.97
CA PHE A 58 4.19 5.28 -5.02
C PHE A 58 2.98 5.60 -4.14
N ASP A 59 1.91 4.83 -4.28
CA ASP A 59 0.66 5.03 -3.56
C ASP A 59 0.48 3.94 -2.50
N GLY A 60 0.43 4.36 -1.23
CA GLY A 60 0.32 3.46 -0.10
C GLY A 60 1.62 2.71 0.22
N PHE A 61 2.77 3.18 -0.26
CA PHE A 61 4.11 2.72 0.09
C PHE A 61 5.08 3.93 0.06
N PRO A 62 6.02 4.05 1.01
CA PRO A 62 6.27 3.15 2.14
C PRO A 62 5.27 3.37 3.29
N ARG A 63 5.11 2.36 4.16
CA ARG A 63 4.26 2.39 5.36
C ARG A 63 4.99 2.11 6.67
N THR A 64 6.27 1.78 6.61
CA THR A 64 7.15 1.53 7.77
C THR A 64 8.52 2.11 7.47
N THR A 65 9.34 2.34 8.50
CA THR A 65 10.74 2.79 8.31
C THR A 65 11.56 1.82 7.46
N PRO A 66 11.51 0.48 7.68
CA PRO A 66 12.21 -0.47 6.81
C PRO A 66 11.76 -0.42 5.35
N GLN A 67 10.47 -0.18 5.08
CA GLN A 67 9.98 0.01 3.72
C GLN A 67 10.53 1.30 3.08
N ALA A 68 10.68 2.37 3.86
CA ALA A 68 11.22 3.63 3.36
C ALA A 68 12.69 3.50 2.98
N GLU A 69 13.50 2.90 3.85
CA GLU A 69 14.92 2.60 3.58
C GLU A 69 15.07 1.72 2.33
N ALA A 70 14.26 0.66 2.22
CA ALA A 70 14.26 -0.21 1.05
C ALA A 70 13.80 0.50 -0.23
N LEU A 71 12.87 1.46 -0.15
CA LEU A 71 12.42 2.22 -1.32
C LEU A 71 13.55 3.04 -1.92
N ASP A 72 14.31 3.74 -1.07
CA ASP A 72 15.44 4.57 -1.50
C ASP A 72 16.49 3.71 -2.21
N GLU A 73 16.82 2.54 -1.66
CA GLU A 73 17.73 1.58 -2.28
C GLU A 73 17.20 1.08 -3.62
N ILE A 74 15.94 0.64 -3.67
CA ILE A 74 15.32 0.07 -4.87
C ILE A 74 15.25 1.08 -6.01
N VAL A 75 14.83 2.32 -5.73
CA VAL A 75 14.73 3.37 -6.76
C VAL A 75 16.12 3.72 -7.28
N LYS A 76 17.12 3.80 -6.40
CA LYS A 76 18.50 4.03 -6.80
C LYS A 76 19.07 2.88 -7.64
N GLU A 77 18.85 1.64 -7.24
CA GLU A 77 19.37 0.46 -7.94
C GLU A 77 18.70 0.23 -9.31
N ILE A 78 17.37 0.34 -9.38
CA ILE A 78 16.61 -0.07 -10.56
C ILE A 78 16.49 1.06 -11.57
N LEU A 79 16.29 2.29 -11.08
CA LEU A 79 16.01 3.45 -11.92
C LEU A 79 17.21 4.40 -12.02
N GLY A 80 18.21 4.30 -11.12
CA GLY A 80 19.30 5.27 -11.06
C GLY A 80 18.83 6.66 -10.62
N HIS A 81 17.72 6.72 -9.87
CA HIS A 81 17.06 7.95 -9.43
C HIS A 81 16.94 8.01 -7.90
N GLU A 82 16.35 9.10 -7.40
CA GLU A 82 16.05 9.31 -5.99
C GLU A 82 14.57 9.71 -5.79
N ILE A 83 14.08 9.57 -4.56
CA ILE A 83 12.75 10.05 -4.19
C ILE A 83 12.78 11.58 -4.12
N HIS A 84 11.95 12.22 -4.93
CA HIS A 84 11.93 13.69 -5.04
C HIS A 84 11.08 14.36 -3.97
N ALA A 85 9.98 13.73 -3.56
CA ALA A 85 9.05 14.29 -2.59
C ALA A 85 8.14 13.22 -1.99
N THR A 86 7.66 13.49 -0.77
CA THR A 86 6.63 12.72 -0.09
C THR A 86 5.46 13.64 0.22
N LEU A 87 4.24 13.21 -0.12
CA LEU A 87 3.03 13.97 0.16
C LEU A 87 2.28 13.32 1.33
N ALA A 88 2.22 14.03 2.45
CA ALA A 88 1.41 13.64 3.59
C ALA A 88 0.01 14.27 3.49
N LEU A 89 -1.03 13.45 3.46
CA LEU A 89 -2.42 13.89 3.44
C LEU A 89 -2.99 13.80 4.86
N ALA A 90 -3.12 14.95 5.53
CA ALA A 90 -3.72 15.03 6.86
C ALA A 90 -5.24 15.21 6.74
N VAL A 91 -6.00 14.29 7.32
CA VAL A 91 -7.46 14.28 7.32
C VAL A 91 -7.94 13.78 8.68
N GLU A 92 -9.05 14.32 9.19
CA GLU A 92 -9.64 13.86 10.44
C GLU A 92 -10.12 12.40 10.34
N ASP A 93 -9.91 11.63 11.41
CA ASP A 93 -10.26 10.20 11.49
C ASP A 93 -11.72 9.95 11.11
N GLU A 94 -12.66 10.75 11.61
CA GLU A 94 -14.08 10.56 11.32
C GLU A 94 -14.42 10.83 9.85
N THR A 95 -13.72 11.77 9.21
CA THR A 95 -13.83 11.98 7.75
C THR A 95 -13.31 10.76 6.98
N LEU A 96 -12.20 10.15 7.43
CA LEU A 96 -11.66 8.93 6.84
C LEU A 96 -12.61 7.74 7.02
N VAL A 97 -13.17 7.56 8.22
CA VAL A 97 -14.12 6.48 8.53
C VAL A 97 -15.34 6.58 7.62
N GLN A 98 -15.99 7.75 7.56
CA GLN A 98 -17.15 7.96 6.69
C GLN A 98 -16.82 7.69 5.22
N ARG A 99 -15.71 8.22 4.72
CA ARG A 99 -15.28 8.02 3.33
C ARG A 99 -15.07 6.54 3.00
N ILE A 100 -14.44 5.78 3.90
CA ILE A 100 -14.16 4.37 3.67
C ILE A 100 -15.42 3.52 3.78
N LEU A 101 -16.31 3.81 4.74
CA LEU A 101 -17.63 3.16 4.86
C LEU A 101 -18.47 3.34 3.60
N GLU A 102 -18.54 4.57 3.05
CA GLU A 102 -19.24 4.81 1.80
C GLU A 102 -18.63 4.04 0.62
N ARG A 103 -17.29 3.97 0.56
CA ARG A 103 -16.60 3.16 -0.46
C ARG A 103 -16.90 1.67 -0.32
N GLY A 104 -16.99 1.16 0.92
CA GLY A 104 -17.30 -0.24 1.21
C GLY A 104 -18.64 -0.72 0.65
N LYS A 105 -19.61 0.19 0.47
CA LYS A 105 -20.94 -0.13 -0.10
C LYS A 105 -20.88 -0.66 -1.54
N THR A 106 -19.86 -0.28 -2.31
CA THR A 106 -19.78 -0.60 -3.75
C THR A 106 -18.46 -1.24 -4.17
N SER A 107 -17.41 -1.15 -3.36
CA SER A 107 -16.06 -1.55 -3.78
C SER A 107 -15.81 -3.06 -3.80
N GLY A 108 -16.61 -3.83 -3.06
CA GLY A 108 -16.35 -5.27 -2.83
C GLY A 108 -15.09 -5.54 -2.02
N ARG A 109 -14.52 -4.52 -1.37
CA ARG A 109 -13.30 -4.62 -0.56
C ARG A 109 -13.63 -5.11 0.84
N SER A 110 -13.09 -6.27 1.22
CA SER A 110 -13.25 -6.83 2.56
C SER A 110 -12.67 -5.92 3.66
N ASP A 111 -11.58 -5.20 3.34
CA ASP A 111 -10.93 -4.25 4.26
C ASP A 111 -11.71 -2.94 4.46
N ASP A 112 -12.82 -2.74 3.73
CA ASP A 112 -13.77 -1.64 3.90
C ASP A 112 -15.11 -2.12 4.51
N ALA A 113 -15.24 -3.41 4.87
CA ALA A 113 -16.53 -4.04 5.15
C ALA A 113 -17.17 -3.67 6.50
N SER A 114 -16.37 -3.24 7.48
CA SER A 114 -16.88 -2.83 8.79
C SER A 114 -16.09 -1.66 9.36
N GLU A 115 -16.76 -0.85 10.17
CA GLU A 115 -16.12 0.24 10.89
C GLU A 115 -14.98 -0.24 11.80
N GLU A 116 -15.11 -1.44 12.40
CA GLU A 116 -14.06 -2.05 13.21
C GLU A 116 -12.77 -2.27 12.41
N ILE A 117 -12.86 -2.84 11.21
CA ILE A 117 -11.70 -3.07 10.33
C ILE A 117 -11.11 -1.73 9.89
N ILE A 118 -11.95 -0.76 9.55
CA ILE A 118 -11.52 0.58 9.14
C ILE A 118 -10.75 1.28 10.26
N ARG A 119 -11.26 1.23 11.49
CA ARG A 119 -10.57 1.79 12.67
C ARG A 119 -9.27 1.05 12.97
N ASN A 120 -9.21 -0.27 12.76
CA ASN A 120 -7.95 -1.01 12.88
C ASN A 120 -6.92 -0.52 11.85
N ARG A 121 -7.32 -0.24 10.61
CA ARG A 121 -6.41 0.30 9.58
C ARG A 121 -5.86 1.67 9.94
N ILE A 122 -6.71 2.54 10.50
CA ILE A 122 -6.30 3.87 10.98
C ILE A 122 -5.31 3.73 12.13
N LYS A 123 -5.58 2.83 13.08
CA LYS A 123 -4.66 2.51 14.18
C LYS A 123 -3.31 1.98 13.69
N GLU A 124 -3.31 1.05 12.73
CA GLU A 124 -2.08 0.52 12.13
C GLU A 124 -1.27 1.63 11.43
N TYR A 125 -1.93 2.56 10.75
CA TYR A 125 -1.28 3.74 10.16
C TYR A 125 -0.58 4.58 11.24
N TYR A 126 -1.26 4.92 12.34
CA TYR A 126 -0.63 5.71 13.41
C TYR A 126 0.52 5.00 14.10
N ASN A 127 0.45 3.68 14.25
CA ASN A 127 1.49 2.91 14.93
C ASN A 127 2.75 2.69 14.09
N LYS A 128 2.62 2.67 12.75
CA LYS A 128 3.68 2.18 11.87
C LYS A 128 4.10 3.16 10.78
N THR A 129 3.19 4.03 10.35
CA THR A 129 3.40 4.92 9.20
C THR A 129 3.52 6.38 9.61
N ASN A 130 2.79 6.83 10.63
CA ASN A 130 2.93 8.19 11.14
C ASN A 130 4.31 8.36 11.80
N PRO A 131 5.08 9.41 11.48
CA PRO A 131 6.38 9.68 12.10
C PRO A 131 6.33 9.90 13.62
#